data_AF-A0A957Z1A2-F1
#
_entry.id   AF-A0A957Z1A2-F1
#
_cell.length_a   1.000
_cell.length_b   1.000
_cell.length_c   1.000
_cell.angle_alpha   90.00
_cell.angle_beta   90.00
_cell.angle_gamma   90.00
#
_symmetry.space_group_name_H-M   'P 1'
#
loop_
_entity.id
_entity.type
_entity.pdbx_description
1 polymer ?
#
loop_
_entity_poly.entity_id
_entity_poly.type
_entity_poly.pdbx_seq_one_letter_code
_entity_poly.pdbx_strand_id
1 'polypeptide(L)' 'MTDLMSIRPGMQIAAQVAPDADDDELAFVKQMGVDWAVCWTDNRHAGYDYYARTKERFARAGLQIYGFGNRDVHNQDK' A
#
# COMPACT_ATOMS: atom_id res chain seq x y z
N MET A 1 -6.77 14.08 -21.08
CA MET A 1 -6.94 12.78 -20.42
C MET A 1 -5.92 12.71 -19.31
N THR A 2 -6.36 12.88 -18.07
CA THR A 2 -5.50 12.68 -16.90
C THR A 2 -5.12 11.21 -16.87
N ASP A 3 -3.83 10.93 -16.97
CA ASP A 3 -3.28 9.59 -16.85
C ASP A 3 -3.75 8.99 -15.52
N LEU A 4 -4.63 7.99 -15.60
CA LEU A 4 -5.24 7.33 -14.45
C LEU A 4 -4.16 6.43 -13.84
N MET A 5 -3.29 7.02 -13.01
CA MET A 5 -2.15 6.41 -12.33
C MET A 5 -1.45 5.31 -13.16
N SER A 6 -0.58 5.72 -14.07
CA SER A 6 0.29 4.81 -14.82
C SER A 6 1.13 3.95 -13.87
N ILE A 7 0.64 2.74 -13.59
CA ILE A 7 1.46 1.65 -13.08
C ILE A 7 2.35 1.24 -14.24
N ARG A 8 3.67 1.28 -14.00
CA ARG A 8 4.65 0.90 -15.03
C ARG A 8 4.35 -0.52 -15.55
N PRO A 9 4.39 -0.74 -16.87
CA PRO A 9 4.22 -2.09 -17.44
C PRO A 9 5.21 -3.10 -16.84
N GLY A 10 4.78 -4.36 -16.74
CA GLY A 10 5.57 -5.46 -16.19
C GLY A 10 5.11 -5.91 -14.79
N MET A 11 5.69 -7.02 -14.30
CA MET A 11 5.39 -7.56 -12.98
C MET A 11 5.96 -6.64 -11.89
N GLN A 12 5.08 -6.09 -11.07
CA GLN A 12 5.47 -5.31 -9.90
C GLN A 12 5.54 -6.23 -8.68
N ILE A 13 6.72 -6.37 -8.08
CA ILE A 13 6.88 -7.09 -6.83
C ILE A 13 6.51 -6.13 -5.70
N ALA A 14 5.60 -6.57 -4.83
CA ALA A 14 5.13 -5.79 -3.70
C ALA A 14 5.29 -6.57 -2.40
N ALA A 15 5.71 -5.87 -1.35
CA ALA A 15 5.68 -6.39 0.01
C ALA A 15 4.27 -6.16 0.59
N GLN A 16 3.75 -7.12 1.35
CA GLN A 16 2.58 -6.84 2.17
C GLN A 16 3.03 -6.08 3.42
N VAL A 17 2.51 -4.87 3.62
CA VAL A 17 2.93 -3.99 4.71
C VAL A 17 1.71 -3.46 5.45
N ALA A 18 1.78 -3.41 6.78
CA ALA A 18 0.71 -2.85 7.58
C ALA A 18 0.61 -1.32 7.34
N PRO A 19 -0.60 -0.73 7.21
CA PRO A 19 -0.75 0.72 7.02
C PRO A 19 -0.11 1.58 8.12
N ASP A 20 -0.02 1.02 9.32
CA ASP A 20 0.54 1.59 10.54
C ASP A 20 2.02 1.25 10.77
N ALA A 21 2.62 0.34 9.98
CA ALA A 21 4.03 -0.06 10.09
C ALA A 21 4.97 1.14 10.22
N ASP A 22 5.87 1.12 11.21
CA ASP A 22 6.73 2.24 11.59
C ASP A 22 7.82 2.58 10.55
N ASP A 23 8.56 3.66 10.78
CA ASP A 23 9.55 4.15 9.81
C ASP A 23 10.71 3.17 9.60
N ASP A 24 11.07 2.38 10.62
CA ASP A 24 12.12 1.36 10.52
C ASP A 24 11.64 0.16 9.69
N GLU A 25 10.38 -0.26 9.86
CA GLU A 25 9.74 -1.28 9.04
C GLU A 25 9.66 -0.85 7.56
N LEU A 26 9.27 0.40 7.30
CA LEU A 26 9.23 0.95 5.93
C LEU A 26 10.64 1.04 5.32
N ALA A 27 11.64 1.46 6.10
CA ALA A 27 13.03 1.50 5.67
C ALA A 27 13.56 0.10 5.35
N PHE A 28 13.23 -0.90 6.16
CA PHE A 28 13.58 -2.29 5.92
C PHE A 28 12.98 -2.82 4.61
N VAL A 29 11.69 -2.54 4.35
CA VAL A 29 11.05 -2.91 3.07
C VAL A 29 11.78 -2.30 1.88
N LYS A 30 12.19 -1.02 2.00
CA LYS A 30 12.95 -0.38 0.94
C LYS A 30 14.33 -1.01 0.75
N GLN A 31 15.01 -1.40 1.83
CA GLN A 31 16.31 -2.07 1.79
C GLN A 31 16.25 -3.46 1.14
N MET A 32 15.10 -4.14 1.19
CA MET A 32 14.89 -5.40 0.44
C MET A 32 14.87 -5.21 -1.09
N GLY A 33 14.90 -3.96 -1.58
CA GLY A 33 14.86 -3.64 -3.01
C GLY A 33 13.44 -3.63 -3.60
N VAL A 34 12.42 -3.54 -2.75
CA VAL A 34 11.02 -3.51 -3.16
C VAL A 34 10.52 -2.06 -3.23
N ASP A 35 9.85 -1.72 -4.33
CA ASP A 35 9.31 -0.36 -4.55
C ASP A 35 7.82 -0.24 -4.23
N TRP A 36 7.12 -1.37 -4.13
CA TRP A 36 5.66 -1.41 -4.00
C TRP A 36 5.21 -2.06 -2.70
N ALA A 37 4.11 -1.57 -2.16
CA ALA A 37 3.41 -2.14 -1.03
C ALA A 37 1.99 -2.54 -1.39
N VAL A 38 1.54 -3.65 -0.83
CA VAL A 38 0.12 -3.99 -0.73
C VAL A 38 -0.28 -3.89 0.73
N CYS A 39 -1.32 -3.10 0.99
CA CYS A 39 -1.84 -2.87 2.32
C CYS A 39 -3.23 -3.47 2.46
N TRP A 40 -3.61 -3.74 3.70
CA TRP A 40 -4.93 -4.24 4.04
C TRP A 40 -5.48 -3.50 5.24
N THR A 41 -6.76 -3.15 5.18
CA THR A 41 -7.51 -2.50 6.23
C THR A 41 -8.81 -3.24 6.54
N ASP A 42 -9.59 -2.72 7.48
CA ASP A 42 -10.97 -3.11 7.80
C ASP A 42 -11.96 -1.98 7.42
N ASN A 43 -13.25 -2.21 7.69
CA ASN A 43 -14.31 -1.24 7.41
C ASN A 43 -14.17 0.07 8.20
N ARG A 44 -13.53 0.06 9.38
CA ARG A 44 -13.41 1.22 10.27
C ARG A 44 -12.51 2.29 9.67
N HIS A 45 -11.61 1.86 8.80
CA HIS A 45 -10.59 2.68 8.18
C HIS A 45 -10.73 2.71 6.64
N ALA A 46 -11.86 2.23 6.09
CA ALA A 46 -12.14 2.20 4.67
C ALA A 46 -12.64 3.56 4.14
N GLY A 47 -11.90 4.63 4.43
CA GLY A 47 -12.24 6.01 4.10
C GLY A 47 -11.08 6.77 3.44
N TYR A 48 -11.43 7.84 2.72
CA TYR A 48 -10.48 8.66 1.94
C TYR A 48 -9.27 9.11 2.78
N ASP A 49 -9.50 9.71 3.94
CA ASP A 49 -8.44 10.30 4.76
C ASP A 49 -7.40 9.26 5.19
N TYR A 50 -7.84 8.04 5.53
CA TYR A 50 -6.96 6.96 5.92
C TYR A 50 -6.09 6.50 4.75
N TYR A 51 -6.70 6.31 3.57
CA TYR A 51 -5.98 5.94 2.36
C TYR A 51 -4.98 7.01 1.92
N ALA A 52 -5.39 8.28 1.93
CA ALA A 52 -4.54 9.41 1.54
C ALA A 52 -3.33 9.55 2.47
N ARG A 53 -3.56 9.56 3.79
CA ARG A 53 -2.48 9.64 4.79
C ARG A 53 -1.49 8.49 4.68
N THR A 54 -1.97 7.26 4.52
CA THR A 54 -1.09 6.08 4.38
C THR A 54 -0.30 6.15 3.08
N LYS A 55 -0.92 6.56 1.97
CA LYS A 55 -0.21 6.77 0.69
C LYS A 55 0.90 7.81 0.82
N GLU A 56 0.63 8.96 1.43
CA GLU A 56 1.62 10.01 1.64
C GLU A 56 2.80 9.53 2.51
N ARG A 57 2.50 8.80 3.59
CA ARG A 57 3.53 8.26 4.50
C ARG A 57 4.45 7.28 3.78
N PHE A 58 3.89 6.33 3.03
CA PHE A 58 4.67 5.37 2.26
C PHE A 58 5.49 6.06 1.17
N ALA A 59 4.92 7.07 0.50
CA ALA A 59 5.64 7.85 -0.51
C ALA A 59 6.86 8.58 0.09
N ARG A 60 6.75 9.13 1.31
CA ARG A 60 7.89 9.73 2.03
C ARG A 60 9.00 8.71 2.35
N ALA A 61 8.64 7.44 2.56
CA ALA A 61 9.60 6.35 2.74
C ALA A 61 10.12 5.75 1.41
N GLY A 62 9.75 6.33 0.26
CA GLY A 62 10.19 5.86 -1.06
C GLY A 62 9.47 4.60 -1.54
N LEU A 63 8.28 4.32 -1.00
CA LEU A 63 7.41 3.19 -1.37
C LEU A 63 6.13 3.70 -2.05
N GLN A 64 5.62 2.93 -3.01
CA GLN A 64 4.36 3.20 -3.69
C GLN A 64 3.32 2.16 -3.30
N ILE A 65 2.06 2.57 -3.12
CA ILE A 65 0.96 1.64 -2.86
C ILE A 65 0.45 1.08 -4.19
N TYR A 66 0.58 -0.24 -4.38
CA TYR A 66 0.03 -0.96 -5.53
C TYR A 66 -1.42 -1.35 -5.30
N GLY A 67 -1.76 -1.77 -4.08
CA GLY A 67 -3.11 -2.19 -3.71
C GLY A 67 -3.40 -1.91 -2.25
N PHE A 68 -4.65 -1.51 -1.96
CA PHE A 68 -5.11 -1.29 -0.60
C PHE A 68 -6.49 -1.93 -0.41
N GLY A 69 -6.50 -3.16 0.08
CA GLY A 69 -7.71 -3.96 0.23
C GLY A 69 -8.43 -3.73 1.56
N ASN A 70 -9.73 -4.04 1.60
CA ASN A 70 -10.52 -4.15 2.83
C ASN A 70 -10.87 -5.62 3.06
N ARG A 71 -10.43 -6.18 4.19
CA ARG A 71 -10.63 -7.58 4.54
C ARG A 71 -12.10 -7.93 4.79
N ASP A 72 -12.92 -6.98 5.24
CA ASP A 72 -14.33 -7.22 5.59
C ASP A 72 -15.23 -7.44 4.36
N VAL A 73 -14.73 -7.14 3.16
CA VAL A 73 -15.43 -7.32 1.88
C VAL A 73 -14.63 -8.19 0.91
N HIS A 74 -13.60 -8.87 1.40
CA HIS A 74 -12.75 -9.72 0.59
C HIS A 74 -13.44 -11.08 0.42
N ASN A 75 -13.57 -11.57 -0.81
CA ASN A 75 -14.25 -12.86 -1.12
C ASN A 75 -13.38 -14.07 -0.72
N GLN A 76 -13.23 -14.29 0.60
CA GLN A 76 -12.41 -15.36 1.18
C GLN A 76 -13.33 -16.36 1.88
N ASP A 77 -12.91 -17.62 1.91
CA ASP A 77 -13.42 -18.54 2.92
C ASP A 77 -12.88 -18.14 4.30
N LYS A 78 -13.69 -18.40 5.33
CA LYS A 78 -13.35 -18.07 6.73
C LYS A 78 -12.27 -18.98 7.29
#